data_AF-A0A838E919-F1
#
_entry.id   AF-A0A838E919-F1
#
_cell.length_a   1.000
_cell.length_b   1.000
_cell.length_c   1.000
_cell.angle_alpha   90.00
_cell.angle_beta   90.00
_cell.angle_gamma   90.00
#
_symmetry.space_group_name_H-M   'P 1'
#
loop_
_entity.id
_entity.type
_entity.pdbx_description
1 polymer ?
#
loop_
_entity_poly.entity_id
_entity_poly.type
_entity_poly.pdbx_seq_one_letter_code
_entity_poly.pdbx_strand_id
1 'polypeptide(L)'
;MTSRHRHPKKDVQRALRFAEDHGWTVTPTASGHRWGEMVCGHQGRDACQVSIWSTPKNAGNHANRLRQRVRNCPHQLPGSGGGS
;
A
#
# COMPACT_ATOMS: atom_id res chain seq x y z
N MET A 1 -1.45 -6.36 21.34
CA MET A 1 -1.88 -4.96 21.13
C MET A 1 -0.92 -4.29 20.16
N THR A 2 -1.07 -4.51 18.86
CA THR A 2 -0.15 -3.93 17.87
C THR A 2 -0.59 -2.50 17.63
N SER A 3 -0.01 -1.57 18.40
CA SER A 3 -0.17 -0.13 18.19
C SER A 3 -0.12 0.16 16.70
N ARG A 4 -1.15 0.82 16.17
CA ARG A 4 -1.16 1.37 14.82
C ARG A 4 0.02 2.35 14.74
N HIS A 5 1.21 1.84 14.40
CA HIS A 5 2.46 2.61 14.39
C HIS A 5 2.38 3.57 13.21
N ARG A 6 1.68 4.69 13.38
CA ARG A 6 1.56 5.75 12.38
C ARG A 6 2.95 5.99 11.79
N HIS A 7 3.06 5.85 10.46
CA HIS A 7 4.33 6.05 9.79
C HIS A 7 4.84 7.45 10.16
N PRO A 8 6.11 7.63 10.56
CA PRO A 8 6.65 8.92 10.99
C PRO A 8 6.62 10.00 9.90
N LYS A 9 6.22 9.63 8.67
CA LYS A 9 6.17 10.50 7.49
C LYS A 9 4.72 10.65 7.05
N LYS A 10 4.22 11.88 7.11
CA LYS A 10 2.85 12.24 6.74
C LYS A 10 2.52 11.87 5.28
N ASP A 11 3.50 11.95 4.37
CA ASP A 11 3.31 11.57 2.96
C ASP A 11 2.96 10.10 2.80
N VAL A 12 3.70 9.21 3.47
CA VAL A 12 3.44 7.77 3.43
C VAL A 12 2.08 7.50 4.06
N GLN A 13 1.77 8.12 5.21
CA GLN A 13 0.46 7.96 5.85
C GLN A 13 -0.71 8.37 4.92
N ARG A 14 -0.56 9.47 4.16
CA ARG A 14 -1.55 9.88 3.15
C ARG A 14 -1.69 8.82 2.04
N ALA A 15 -0.58 8.22 1.61
CA ALA A 15 -0.61 7.15 0.62
C ALA A 15 -1.31 5.89 1.14
N LEU A 16 -1.08 5.52 2.41
CA LEU A 16 -1.76 4.39 3.05
C LEU A 16 -3.26 4.62 3.14
N ARG A 17 -3.67 5.82 3.57
CA ARG A 17 -5.10 6.17 3.65
C ARG A 17 -5.77 6.17 2.27
N PHE A 18 -5.06 6.62 1.23
CA PHE A 18 -5.53 6.52 -0.16
C PHE A 18 -5.68 5.05 -0.60
N ALA A 19 -4.78 4.17 -0.16
CA ALA A 19 -4.89 2.74 -0.42
C ALA A 19 -6.12 2.12 0.25
N GLU A 20 -6.32 2.39 1.55
CA GLU A 20 -7.48 1.90 2.31
C GLU A 20 -8.81 2.34 1.69
N ASP A 21 -8.90 3.60 1.25
CA ASP A 21 -10.05 4.16 0.55
C ASP A 21 -10.36 3.43 -0.77
N HIS A 22 -9.32 2.94 -1.43
CA HIS A 22 -9.39 2.15 -2.66
C HIS A 22 -9.56 0.64 -2.39
N GLY A 23 -9.83 0.21 -1.15
CA GLY A 23 -10.04 -1.21 -0.84
C GLY A 23 -8.75 -2.03 -0.77
N TRP A 24 -7.61 -1.40 -0.51
CA TRP A 24 -6.38 -2.10 -0.14
C TRP A 24 -6.30 -2.29 1.37
N THR A 25 -5.76 -3.43 1.78
CA THR A 25 -5.51 -3.77 3.17
C THR A 25 -4.06 -3.45 3.52
N VAL A 26 -3.85 -2.60 4.52
CA VAL A 26 -2.52 -2.24 5.02
C VAL A 26 -2.21 -3.02 6.29
N THR A 27 -1.16 -3.84 6.24
CA THR A 27 -0.68 -4.66 7.35
C THR A 27 0.68 -4.16 7.84
N PRO A 28 0.75 -3.47 8.99
CA PRO A 28 2.02 -3.08 9.59
C PRO A 28 2.73 -4.31 10.18
N THR A 29 3.97 -4.58 9.75
CA THR A 29 4.80 -5.68 10.25
C THR A 29 5.96 -5.21 11.13
N ALA A 30 6.23 -3.90 11.19
CA ALA A 30 7.18 -3.23 12.08
C ALA A 30 8.45 -4.06 12.36
N SER A 31 9.13 -4.51 11.30
CA SER A 31 10.33 -5.34 11.39
C SER A 31 11.52 -4.53 10.88
N GLY A 32 12.24 -3.88 11.80
CA GLY A 32 13.49 -3.14 11.59
C GLY A 32 13.46 -2.15 10.41
N HIS A 33 13.73 -2.67 9.21
CA HIS A 33 13.77 -1.92 7.95
C HIS A 33 12.39 -1.82 7.25
N ARG A 34 11.53 -2.83 7.43
CA ARG A 34 10.19 -2.89 6.83
C ARG A 34 9.16 -2.38 7.84
N TRP A 35 8.47 -1.30 7.48
CA TRP A 35 7.36 -0.78 8.27
C TRP A 35 6.15 -1.71 8.18
N GLY A 36 5.85 -2.19 6.98
CA GLY A 36 4.64 -2.95 6.70
C GLY A 36 4.54 -3.41 5.26
N GLU A 37 3.34 -3.87 4.94
CA GLU A 37 2.91 -4.15 3.58
C GLU A 37 1.49 -3.68 3.37
N MET A 38 1.15 -3.46 2.11
CA MET A 38 -0.22 -3.24 1.69
C MET A 38 -0.53 -4.21 0.57
N VAL A 39 -1.69 -4.83 0.64
CA VAL A 39 -2.19 -5.82 -0.33
C VAL A 39 -3.51 -5.33 -0.89
N CYS A 40 -3.75 -5.49 -2.19
CA CYS A 40 -5.06 -5.18 -2.73
C CYS A 40 -6.11 -6.18 -2.20
N GLY A 41 -7.41 -5.84 -2.28
CA GLY A 41 -8.50 -6.72 -1.86
C GLY A 41 -8.62 -8.04 -2.65
N HIS A 42 -7.70 -8.33 -3.58
CA HIS A 42 -7.66 -9.59 -4.30
C HIS A 42 -6.93 -10.66 -3.49
N GLN A 43 -7.56 -11.82 -3.31
CA GLN A 43 -6.96 -12.98 -2.65
C GLN A 43 -6.57 -14.01 -3.71
N GLY A 44 -5.36 -13.88 -4.26
CA GLY A 44 -4.83 -14.73 -5.34
C GLY A 44 -3.33 -14.59 -5.51
N ARG A 45 -2.72 -15.41 -6.38
CA ARG A 45 -1.28 -15.30 -6.71
C ARG A 45 -0.96 -13.98 -7.44
N ASP A 46 -1.95 -13.41 -8.11
CA ASP A 46 -1.89 -12.09 -8.77
C ASP A 46 -2.21 -10.93 -7.82
N ALA A 47 -2.36 -11.18 -6.51
CA ALA A 47 -2.58 -10.13 -5.54
C ALA A 47 -1.44 -9.11 -5.58
N CYS A 48 -1.80 -7.85 -5.80
CA CYS A 48 -0.85 -6.75 -5.80
C CYS A 48 -0.44 -6.48 -4.35
N GLN A 49 0.78 -6.87 -3.98
CA GLN A 49 1.37 -6.53 -2.69
C GLN A 49 2.51 -5.52 -2.84
N VAL A 50 2.59 -4.57 -1.91
CA VAL A 50 3.66 -3.56 -1.88
C VAL A 50 4.22 -3.46 -0.47
N SER A 51 5.54 -3.68 -0.35
CA SER A 51 6.26 -3.51 0.91
C SER A 51 6.54 -2.03 1.19
N ILE A 52 6.21 -1.60 2.40
CA ILE A 52 6.38 -0.23 2.91
C ILE A 52 7.64 -0.22 3.77
N TRP A 53 8.56 0.69 3.46
CA TRP A 53 9.84 0.82 4.16
C TRP A 53 9.81 2.00 5.11
N SER A 54 10.34 1.85 6.33
CA SER A 54 10.35 2.92 7.36
C SER A 54 11.33 4.05 7.04
N THR A 55 12.42 3.74 6.33
CA THR A 55 13.55 4.66 6.07
C THR A 55 13.79 4.93 4.57
N PRO A 56 12.81 5.48 3.82
CA PRO A 56 13.07 5.93 2.47
C PRO A 56 13.87 7.23 2.52
N LYS A 57 14.99 7.31 1.76
CA LYS A 57 15.76 8.55 1.54
C LYS A 57 14.84 9.73 1.19
N ASN A 58 13.77 9.46 0.43
CA ASN A 58 12.73 10.41 0.05
C ASN A 58 11.32 9.85 0.32
N ALA A 59 10.70 10.29 1.41
CA ALA A 59 9.36 9.85 1.80
C ALA A 59 8.27 10.23 0.78
N GLY A 60 8.38 11.40 0.15
CA GLY A 60 7.42 11.88 -0.86
C GLY A 60 7.39 11.00 -2.12
N ASN A 61 8.55 10.62 -2.66
CA ASN A 61 8.63 9.71 -3.81
C ASN A 61 8.15 8.31 -3.46
N HIS A 62 8.49 7.81 -2.27
CA HIS A 62 7.97 6.51 -1.82
C HIS A 62 6.44 6.52 -1.74
N ALA A 63 5.86 7.55 -1.12
CA ALA A 63 4.42 7.73 -1.03
C ALA A 63 3.73 7.88 -2.40
N ASN A 64 4.33 8.61 -3.34
CA ASN A 64 3.83 8.70 -4.72
C ASN A 64 3.82 7.33 -5.39
N ARG A 65 4.88 6.53 -5.22
CA ARG A 65 4.97 5.19 -5.80
C ARG A 65 3.90 4.25 -5.23
N LEU A 66 3.63 4.32 -3.93
CA LEU A 66 2.53 3.57 -3.30
C LEU A 66 1.18 3.97 -3.91
N ARG A 67 0.90 5.27 -4.01
CA ARG A 67 -0.34 5.79 -4.62
C ARG A 67 -0.48 5.38 -6.08
N GLN A 68 0.59 5.44 -6.87
CA GLN A 68 0.57 4.98 -8.25
C GLN A 68 0.26 3.49 -8.37
N ARG A 69 0.79 2.66 -7.47
CA ARG A 69 0.48 1.22 -7.45
C ARG A 69 -0.98 0.94 -7.14
N VAL A 70 -1.58 1.71 -6.23
CA VAL A 70 -3.02 1.64 -5.94
C VAL A 70 -3.83 2.03 -7.17
N ARG A 71 -3.50 3.15 -7.81
CA ARG A 71 -4.19 3.64 -9.01
C ARG A 71 -4.06 2.70 -10.20
N ASN A 72 -2.89 2.09 -10.39
CA ASN A 72 -2.62 1.14 -11.47
C ASN A 72 -2.97 -0.30 -11.10
N CYS A 73 -3.79 -0.50 -10.07
CA CYS A 73 -4.17 -1.84 -9.65
C CYS A 73 -5.31 -2.35 -10.54
N PRO A 74 -5.11 -3.47 -11.27
CA PRO A 74 -6.14 -4.02 -12.14
C PRO A 74 -7.32 -4.65 -11.37
N HIS A 75 -7.20 -4.80 -10.04
CA HIS A 75 -8.17 -5.50 -9.20
C HIS A 75 -9.19 -4.58 -8.50
N GLN A 76 -9.29 -3.31 -8.90
CA GLN A 76 -10.06 -2.27 -8.19
C GLN A 76 -11.57 -2.26 -8.45
N LEU A 77 -12.10 -3.11 -9.35
CA LEU A 77 -13.50 -3.09 -9.75
C LEU A 77 -14.07 -4.50 -9.89
N PRO A 78 -15.22 -4.82 -9.26
CA PRO A 78 -15.90 -6.11 -9.45
C PRO A 78 -16.72 -6.18 -10.76
N GLY A 79 -16.26 -5.57 -11.88
CA GLY A 79 -17.15 -5.40 -13.05
C GLY A 79 -16.59 -5.20 -14.46
N SER A 80 -15.28 -5.30 -14.75
CA SER A 80 -14.76 -5.25 -16.13
C SER A 80 -13.36 -5.88 -16.13
N GLY A 81 -12.96 -6.87 -16.94
CA GLY A 81 -13.26 -7.12 -18.35
C GLY A 81 -12.17 -6.50 -19.24
N GLY A 82 -11.14 -7.26 -19.61
CA GLY A 82 -10.18 -6.99 -20.72
C GLY A 82 -9.14 -5.89 -20.48
N GLY A 83 -7.87 -5.99 -20.87
CA GLY A 83 -7.17 -6.95 -21.71
C GLY A 83 -5.68 -6.56 -21.83
N SER A 84 -4.89 -7.58 -22.20
CA SER A 84 -3.56 -7.57 -22.85
C SER A 84 -2.41 -6.79 -22.21
#